data_AF-A0A8J7E6Q2-F1
#
_entry.id   AF-A0A8J7E6Q2-F1
#
_cell.length_a   1.000
_cell.length_b   1.000
_cell.length_c   1.000
_cell.angle_alpha   90.00
_cell.angle_beta   90.00
_cell.angle_gamma   90.00
#
_symmetry.space_group_name_H-M   'P 1'
#
loop_
_entity.id
_entity.type
_entity.pdbx_description
1 polymer ?
#
loop_
_entity_poly.entity_id
_entity_poly.type
_entity_poly.pdbx_seq_one_letter_code
_entity_poly.pdbx_strand_id
1 'polypeptide(L)'
;MNQSQSVSLRKLVLMAALQLSTVWDLVTTLLGILIILDSLNLVAVCLAVIGTLIVVAFNFSTRSIWRRRQHLSAYGLPLLGLRLIWLMALGVDLWTSLTCNAWFITANPPVNSVALSGLLGSLSLGQLVIVVFVTLVTVVSPTLVGYLRGQDINTLLN
;
A
#
# COMPACT_ATOMS: atom_id res chain seq x y z
N MET A 1 17.22 -26.77 24.18
CA MET A 1 16.35 -27.37 23.16
C MET A 1 15.36 -26.31 22.70
N ASN A 2 15.60 -25.70 21.53
CA ASN A 2 14.68 -24.72 20.95
C ASN A 2 13.44 -25.46 20.45
N GLN A 3 12.33 -25.36 21.17
CA GLN A 3 11.04 -25.79 20.66
C GLN A 3 10.70 -24.91 19.45
N SER A 4 10.82 -25.47 18.26
CA SER A 4 10.31 -24.89 17.03
C SER A 4 8.80 -24.79 17.17
N GLN A 5 8.29 -23.62 17.55
CA GLN A 5 6.85 -23.36 17.57
C GLN A 5 6.34 -23.58 16.14
N SER A 6 5.51 -24.60 15.97
CA SER A 6 4.84 -24.87 14.71
C SER A 6 3.99 -23.65 14.35
N VAL A 7 4.41 -22.94 13.30
CA VAL A 7 3.62 -21.85 12.73
C VAL A 7 2.23 -22.40 12.40
N SER A 8 1.19 -21.85 13.00
CA SER A 8 -0.18 -22.32 12.74
C SER A 8 -0.49 -22.16 11.24
N LEU A 9 -1.10 -23.17 10.63
CA LEU A 9 -1.43 -23.17 9.19
C LEU A 9 -2.22 -21.92 8.79
N ARG A 10 -3.09 -21.43 9.69
CA ARG A 10 -3.83 -20.17 9.53
C ARG A 10 -2.91 -18.94 9.39
N LYS A 11 -1.85 -18.84 10.19
CA LYS A 11 -0.85 -17.77 10.09
C LYS A 11 -0.13 -17.82 8.75
N LEU A 12 0.25 -19.02 8.31
CA LEU A 12 0.96 -19.19 7.04
C LEU A 12 0.09 -18.76 5.86
N VAL A 13 -1.16 -19.22 5.80
CA VAL A 13 -2.11 -18.86 4.75
C VAL A 13 -2.38 -17.35 4.74
N LEU A 14 -2.63 -16.75 5.91
CA LEU A 14 -2.86 -15.30 6.02
C LEU A 14 -1.64 -14.49 5.57
N MET A 15 -0.45 -14.89 6.01
CA MET A 15 0.79 -14.17 5.68
C MET A 15 1.14 -14.31 4.20
N ALA A 16 0.90 -15.46 3.59
CA ALA A 16 1.04 -15.66 2.15
C ALA A 16 0.06 -14.78 1.36
N ALA A 17 -1.21 -14.72 1.76
CA ALA A 17 -2.22 -13.89 1.10
C ALA A 17 -1.87 -12.39 1.19
N LEU A 18 -1.44 -11.92 2.36
CA LEU A 18 -1.02 -10.53 2.55
C LEU A 18 0.26 -10.19 1.78
N GLN A 19 1.21 -11.12 1.68
CA GLN A 19 2.41 -10.94 0.85
C GLN A 19 2.07 -10.83 -0.63
N LEU A 20 1.21 -11.71 -1.14
CA LEU A 20 0.76 -11.62 -2.53
C LEU A 20 0.05 -10.29 -2.79
N SER A 21 -0.80 -9.86 -1.85
CA SER A 21 -1.49 -8.57 -1.94
C SER A 21 -0.50 -7.39 -1.89
N THR A 22 0.58 -7.49 -1.12
CA THR A 22 1.66 -6.48 -1.09
C THR A 22 2.44 -6.41 -2.41
N VAL A 23 2.68 -7.56 -3.06
CA VAL A 23 3.31 -7.58 -4.39
C VAL A 23 2.39 -6.91 -5.41
N TRP A 24 1.09 -7.19 -5.35
CA TRP A 24 0.13 -6.54 -6.23
C TRP A 24 0.05 -5.03 -5.99
N ASP A 25 0.01 -4.59 -4.73
CA ASP A 25 0.03 -3.18 -4.33
C ASP A 25 1.25 -2.43 -4.91
N LEU A 26 2.43 -3.06 -4.85
CA LEU A 26 3.65 -2.53 -5.44
C LEU A 26 3.52 -2.35 -6.96
N VAL A 27 2.90 -3.32 -7.64
CA VAL A 27 2.64 -3.26 -9.09
C VAL A 27 1.63 -2.15 -9.41
N THR A 28 0.52 -2.06 -8.67
CA THR A 28 -0.51 -1.04 -8.92
C THR A 28 -0.04 0.37 -8.61
N THR A 29 0.83 0.55 -7.62
CA THR A 29 1.46 1.85 -7.33
C THR A 29 2.46 2.24 -8.40
N LEU A 30 3.30 1.32 -8.87
CA LEU A 30 4.21 1.58 -9.99
C LEU A 30 3.46 1.97 -11.27
N LEU A 31 2.48 1.15 -11.67
CA LEU A 31 1.67 1.41 -12.86
C LEU A 31 0.82 2.67 -12.69
N GLY A 32 0.27 2.91 -11.51
CA GLY A 32 -0.48 4.12 -11.19
C GLY A 32 0.35 5.39 -11.38
N ILE A 33 1.61 5.40 -10.91
CA ILE A 33 2.50 6.54 -11.14
C ILE A 33 2.77 6.74 -12.63
N LEU A 34 3.03 5.66 -13.38
CA LEU A 34 3.26 5.76 -14.83
C LEU A 34 2.03 6.29 -15.58
N ILE A 35 0.83 5.83 -15.20
CA ILE A 35 -0.44 6.32 -15.75
C ILE A 35 -0.60 7.81 -15.45
N ILE A 36 -0.35 8.24 -14.22
CA ILE A 36 -0.47 9.66 -13.81
C ILE A 36 0.54 10.55 -14.54
N LEU A 37 1.76 10.08 -14.74
CA LEU A 37 2.79 10.83 -15.47
C LEU A 37 2.53 10.89 -16.98
N ASP A 38 1.64 10.04 -17.50
CA ASP A 38 1.27 9.93 -18.92
C ASP A 38 2.50 9.93 -19.85
N SER A 39 3.59 9.30 -19.39
CA SER A 39 4.88 9.33 -20.07
C SER A 39 5.68 8.07 -19.75
N LEU A 40 6.28 7.47 -20.79
CA LEU A 40 7.15 6.29 -20.69
C LEU A 40 8.63 6.63 -20.92
N ASN A 41 9.00 7.90 -20.82
CA ASN A 41 10.40 8.31 -20.93
C ASN A 41 11.21 7.75 -19.74
N LEU A 42 12.52 7.54 -19.93
CA LEU A 42 13.41 6.95 -18.91
C LEU A 42 13.28 7.65 -17.55
N VAL A 43 13.20 8.99 -17.55
CA VAL A 43 13.03 9.79 -16.33
C VAL A 43 11.73 9.45 -15.60
N ALA A 44 10.60 9.34 -16.31
CA ALA A 44 9.31 9.00 -15.73
C ALA A 44 9.31 7.58 -15.13
N VAL A 45 9.94 6.62 -15.82
CA VAL A 45 10.13 5.27 -15.31
C VAL A 45 10.99 5.27 -14.05
N CYS A 46 12.11 5.98 -14.03
CA CYS A 46 12.96 6.10 -12.84
C CYS A 46 12.21 6.74 -11.67
N LEU A 47 11.43 7.79 -11.92
CA LEU A 47 10.60 8.43 -10.89
C LEU A 47 9.53 7.48 -10.35
N ALA A 48 8.87 6.70 -11.22
CA ALA A 48 7.88 5.72 -10.81
C ALA A 48 8.49 4.61 -9.93
N VAL A 49 9.66 4.09 -10.32
CA VAL A 49 10.38 3.09 -9.53
C VAL A 49 10.79 3.65 -8.16
N ILE A 50 11.43 4.82 -8.13
CA ILE A 50 11.88 5.45 -6.88
C ILE A 50 10.68 5.78 -5.98
N GLY A 51 9.63 6.38 -6.55
CA GLY A 51 8.40 6.71 -5.82
C GLY A 51 7.75 5.48 -5.19
N THR A 52 7.63 4.39 -5.96
CA THR A 52 7.09 3.12 -5.47
C THR A 52 7.92 2.57 -4.32
N LEU A 53 9.25 2.55 -4.44
CA LEU A 53 10.13 2.06 -3.39
C LEU A 53 10.02 2.88 -2.10
N ILE A 54 9.88 4.21 -2.21
CA ILE A 54 9.68 5.09 -1.06
C ILE A 54 8.35 4.76 -0.37
N VAL A 55 7.25 4.70 -1.13
CA VAL A 55 5.91 4.40 -0.62
C VAL A 55 5.90 3.06 0.12
N VAL A 56 6.43 2.02 -0.52
CA VAL A 56 6.51 0.67 0.04
C VAL A 56 7.35 0.66 1.31
N ALA A 57 8.51 1.34 1.33
CA ALA A 57 9.36 1.43 2.51
C ALA A 57 8.63 2.08 3.70
N PHE A 58 7.83 3.12 3.46
CA PHE A 58 7.01 3.75 4.50
C PHE A 58 5.88 2.82 4.98
N ASN A 59 5.16 2.16 4.06
CA ASN A 59 4.09 1.21 4.41
C ASN A 59 4.62 0.03 5.27
N PHE A 60 5.78 -0.53 4.94
CA PHE A 60 6.42 -1.55 5.78
C PHE A 60 6.91 -1.01 7.12
N SER A 61 7.32 0.26 7.16
CA SER A 61 7.82 0.91 8.38
C SER A 61 6.72 1.35 9.33
N THR A 62 5.43 1.14 9.01
CA THR A 62 4.28 1.58 9.82
C THR A 62 4.44 1.24 11.29
N ARG A 63 4.80 -0.01 11.62
CA ARG A 63 4.97 -0.41 13.02
C ARG A 63 6.07 0.39 13.72
N SER A 64 7.20 0.65 13.06
CA SER A 64 8.29 1.44 13.65
C SER A 64 7.87 2.88 13.94
N ILE A 65 7.08 3.46 13.04
CA ILE A 65 6.60 4.85 13.09
C ILE A 65 5.50 5.04 14.16
N TRP A 66 4.65 4.03 14.34
CA TRP A 66 3.48 4.10 15.21
C TRP A 66 3.64 3.38 16.55
N ARG A 67 4.67 2.56 16.76
CA ARG A 67 4.91 1.90 18.06
C ARG A 67 5.22 2.96 19.12
N ARG A 68 4.33 3.07 20.11
CA ARG A 68 4.50 3.87 21.33
C ARG A 68 5.81 3.48 22.03
N ARG A 69 6.90 4.22 21.80
CA ARG A 69 7.94 4.40 22.83
C ARG A 69 7.39 5.41 23.82
N GLN A 70 6.79 4.91 24.89
CA GLN A 70 6.12 5.70 25.94
C GLN A 70 7.07 6.44 26.89
N HIS A 71 8.38 6.48 26.64
CA HIS A 71 9.32 7.17 27.53
C HIS A 71 10.01 8.35 26.85
N LEU A 72 9.56 9.54 27.27
CA LEU A 72 10.27 10.83 27.34
C LEU A 72 10.80 11.50 26.03
N SER A 73 9.97 12.44 25.54
CA SER A 73 10.19 13.90 25.66
C SER A 73 11.30 14.67 24.89
N ALA A 74 12.06 14.11 23.95
CA ALA A 74 13.01 14.95 23.16
C ALA A 74 12.85 14.90 21.63
N TYR A 75 12.12 13.92 21.09
CA TYR A 75 12.01 13.69 19.64
C TYR A 75 10.58 13.85 19.09
N GLY A 76 9.73 14.63 19.77
CA GLY A 76 8.30 14.77 19.42
C GLY A 76 8.05 15.34 18.02
N LEU A 77 8.76 16.41 17.64
CA LEU A 77 8.61 17.06 16.33
C LEU A 77 9.10 16.17 15.16
N PRO A 78 10.31 15.55 15.22
CA PRO A 78 10.74 14.61 14.18
C PRO A 78 9.79 13.40 14.02
N LEU A 79 9.26 12.87 15.12
CA LEU A 79 8.32 11.75 15.07
C LEU A 79 6.99 12.14 14.42
N LEU A 80 6.51 13.37 14.69
CA LEU A 80 5.30 13.91 14.08
C LEU A 80 5.49 14.13 12.57
N GLY A 81 6.65 14.66 12.17
CA GLY A 81 7.03 14.77 10.75
C GLY A 81 7.07 13.41 10.06
N LEU A 82 7.65 12.38 10.69
CA LEU A 82 7.69 11.02 10.14
C LEU A 82 6.30 10.42 9.95
N ARG A 83 5.36 10.67 10.87
CA ARG A 83 3.95 10.24 10.75
C ARG A 83 3.23 10.98 9.63
N LEU A 84 3.49 12.27 9.44
CA LEU A 84 2.94 13.03 8.32
C LEU A 84 3.44 12.49 6.99
N ILE A 85 4.75 12.26 6.84
CA ILE A 85 5.32 11.67 5.63
C ILE A 85 4.74 10.28 5.38
N TRP A 86 4.55 9.48 6.44
CA TRP A 86 3.88 8.19 6.32
C TRP A 86 2.44 8.29 5.82
N LEU A 87 1.64 9.24 6.36
CA LEU A 87 0.28 9.49 5.89
C LEU A 87 0.26 9.96 4.43
N MET A 88 1.22 10.79 4.03
CA MET A 88 1.37 11.20 2.63
C MET A 88 1.74 10.02 1.74
N ALA A 89 2.65 9.14 2.17
CA ALA A 89 3.00 7.93 1.43
C ALA A 89 1.79 7.02 1.25
N LEU A 90 1.00 6.78 2.30
CA LEU A 90 -0.24 6.01 2.23
C LEU A 90 -1.29 6.66 1.32
N GLY A 91 -1.39 8.00 1.35
CA GLY A 91 -2.30 8.75 0.48
C GLY A 91 -1.91 8.65 -0.98
N VAL A 92 -0.61 8.76 -1.29
CA VAL A 92 -0.06 8.57 -2.64
C VAL A 92 -0.32 7.15 -3.11
N ASP A 93 -0.03 6.16 -2.28
CA ASP A 93 -0.26 4.73 -2.56
C ASP A 93 -1.72 4.45 -2.92
N LEU A 94 -2.64 4.95 -2.10
CA LEU A 94 -4.07 4.83 -2.32
C LEU A 94 -4.49 5.50 -3.62
N TRP A 95 -4.00 6.71 -3.88
CA TRP A 95 -4.29 7.42 -5.13
C TRP A 95 -3.79 6.64 -6.34
N THR A 96 -2.52 6.22 -6.35
CA THR A 96 -1.88 5.55 -7.48
C THR A 96 -2.52 4.20 -7.75
N SER A 97 -2.76 3.41 -6.71
CA SER A 97 -3.43 2.12 -6.83
C SER A 97 -4.87 2.26 -7.28
N LEU A 98 -5.62 3.25 -6.77
CA LEU A 98 -7.00 3.51 -7.21
C LEU A 98 -7.03 3.93 -8.69
N THR A 99 -6.10 4.79 -9.11
CA THR A 99 -5.96 5.24 -10.50
C THR A 99 -5.67 4.05 -11.42
N CYS A 100 -4.71 3.19 -11.04
CA CYS A 100 -4.37 1.99 -11.79
C CYS A 100 -5.56 1.03 -11.91
N ASN A 101 -6.22 0.71 -10.78
CA ASN A 101 -7.34 -0.22 -10.76
C ASN A 101 -8.54 0.31 -11.56
N ALA A 102 -8.86 1.61 -11.42
CA ALA A 102 -9.91 2.26 -12.21
C ALA A 102 -9.57 2.25 -13.70
N TRP A 103 -8.34 2.61 -14.07
CA TRP A 103 -7.88 2.59 -15.47
C TRP A 103 -8.04 1.21 -16.10
N PHE A 104 -7.60 0.15 -15.39
CA PHE A 104 -7.66 -1.22 -15.88
C PHE A 104 -9.11 -1.72 -16.08
N ILE A 105 -10.02 -1.35 -15.18
CA ILE A 105 -11.42 -1.80 -15.23
C ILE A 105 -12.26 -1.00 -16.22
N THR A 106 -11.86 0.24 -16.56
CA THR A 106 -12.63 1.12 -17.45
C THR A 106 -12.70 0.60 -18.89
N ALA A 107 -11.86 -0.37 -19.30
CA ALA A 107 -11.83 -1.06 -20.61
C ALA A 107 -11.68 -0.18 -21.87
N ASN A 108 -12.05 1.10 -21.84
CA ASN A 108 -11.86 2.14 -22.86
C ASN A 108 -11.99 3.52 -22.18
N PRO A 109 -10.95 4.03 -21.50
CA PRO A 109 -11.01 5.36 -20.94
C PRO A 109 -11.15 6.39 -22.07
N PRO A 110 -12.07 7.37 -21.97
CA PRO A 110 -12.14 8.45 -22.95
C PRO A 110 -10.78 9.15 -22.95
N VAL A 111 -10.13 9.15 -24.12
CA VAL A 111 -8.72 9.50 -24.41
C VAL A 111 -8.29 10.89 -23.89
N ASN A 112 -9.20 11.69 -23.33
CA ASN A 112 -9.01 13.10 -23.06
C ASN A 112 -8.70 13.42 -21.58
N SER A 113 -8.76 12.48 -20.63
CA SER A 113 -8.34 12.76 -19.24
C SER A 113 -8.00 11.52 -18.42
N VAL A 114 -6.76 11.49 -17.90
CA VAL A 114 -6.29 10.52 -16.88
C VAL A 114 -6.67 10.96 -15.45
N ALA A 115 -7.56 11.95 -15.32
CA ALA A 115 -8.03 12.38 -14.01
C ALA A 115 -8.80 11.25 -13.31
N LEU A 116 -8.40 10.94 -12.08
CA LEU A 116 -9.02 9.91 -11.25
C LEU A 116 -10.55 10.09 -11.13
N SER A 117 -11.04 11.33 -11.04
CA SER A 117 -12.48 11.61 -11.02
C SER A 117 -13.19 11.20 -12.30
N GLY A 118 -12.56 11.39 -13.46
CA GLY A 118 -13.07 10.94 -14.75
C GLY A 118 -13.10 9.42 -14.85
N LEU A 119 -12.04 8.75 -14.37
CA LEU A 119 -11.94 7.30 -14.35
C LEU A 119 -12.95 6.65 -13.42
N LEU A 120 -13.21 7.23 -12.25
CA LEU A 120 -14.22 6.69 -11.34
C LEU A 120 -15.65 7.00 -11.83
N GLY A 121 -15.85 8.14 -12.49
CA GLY A 121 -17.14 8.55 -13.03
C GLY A 121 -17.61 7.74 -14.25
N SER A 122 -16.69 7.07 -14.95
CA SER A 122 -17.01 6.20 -16.09
C SER A 122 -17.35 4.76 -15.69
N LEU A 123 -17.17 4.39 -14.42
CA LEU A 123 -17.43 3.03 -13.93
C LEU A 123 -18.90 2.83 -13.58
N SER A 124 -19.41 1.63 -13.88
CA SER A 124 -20.66 1.17 -13.28
C SER A 124 -20.51 0.99 -11.76
N LEU A 125 -21.61 1.04 -11.01
CA LEU A 125 -21.59 0.91 -9.55
C LEU A 125 -20.91 -0.39 -9.09
N GLY A 126 -21.13 -1.51 -9.80
CA GLY A 126 -20.47 -2.78 -9.51
C GLY A 126 -18.95 -2.74 -9.71
N GLN A 127 -18.47 -2.11 -10.79
CA GLN A 127 -17.05 -1.92 -11.05
C GLN A 127 -16.40 -1.01 -10.01
N LEU A 128 -17.08 0.07 -9.61
CA LEU A 128 -16.60 0.99 -8.59
C LEU A 128 -16.42 0.29 -7.24
N VAL A 129 -17.38 -0.55 -6.84
CA VAL A 129 -17.27 -1.37 -5.61
C VAL A 129 -16.04 -2.28 -5.68
N ILE A 130 -15.82 -2.95 -6.81
CA ILE A 130 -14.65 -3.83 -7.00
C ILE A 130 -13.35 -3.03 -6.91
N VAL A 131 -13.23 -1.90 -7.62
CA VAL A 131 -12.05 -1.03 -7.61
C VAL A 131 -11.73 -0.58 -6.19
N VAL A 132 -12.71 -0.06 -5.46
CA VAL A 132 -12.52 0.44 -4.09
C VAL A 132 -12.13 -0.72 -3.16
N PHE A 133 -12.84 -1.85 -3.23
CA PHE A 133 -12.56 -3.00 -2.39
C PHE A 133 -11.14 -3.55 -2.61
N VAL A 134 -10.76 -3.80 -3.86
CA VAL A 134 -9.42 -4.31 -4.21
C VAL A 134 -8.35 -3.32 -3.75
N THR A 135 -8.52 -2.03 -4.03
CA THR A 135 -7.55 -0.99 -3.64
C THR A 135 -7.36 -0.92 -2.12
N LEU A 136 -8.44 -0.97 -1.35
CA LEU A 136 -8.34 -0.93 0.12
C LEU A 136 -7.63 -2.16 0.67
N VAL A 137 -7.94 -3.34 0.15
CA VAL A 137 -7.28 -4.59 0.58
C VAL A 137 -5.79 -4.56 0.24
N THR A 138 -5.42 -4.02 -0.92
CA THR A 138 -4.02 -4.01 -1.38
C THR A 138 -3.18 -3.01 -0.61
N VAL A 139 -3.66 -1.77 -0.44
CA VAL A 139 -2.94 -0.70 0.27
C VAL A 139 -2.73 -1.02 1.75
N VAL A 140 -3.71 -1.67 2.38
CA VAL A 140 -3.63 -2.01 3.81
C VAL A 140 -2.73 -3.24 4.04
N SER A 141 -2.54 -4.09 3.03
CA SER A 141 -1.79 -5.35 3.16
C SER A 141 -0.32 -5.17 3.56
N PRO A 142 0.50 -4.33 2.90
CA PRO A 142 1.90 -4.13 3.32
C PRO A 142 2.01 -3.62 4.76
N THR A 143 1.07 -2.77 5.18
CA THR A 143 0.97 -2.27 6.55
C THR A 143 0.73 -3.42 7.53
N LEU A 144 -0.24 -4.30 7.24
CA LEU A 144 -0.55 -5.50 8.04
C LEU A 144 0.63 -6.48 8.07
N VAL A 145 1.32 -6.70 6.95
CA VAL A 145 2.54 -7.53 6.91
C VAL A 145 3.60 -6.92 7.82
N GLY A 146 3.82 -5.61 7.76
CA GLY A 146 4.77 -4.90 8.64
C GLY A 146 4.45 -5.06 10.13
N TYR A 147 3.16 -5.09 10.50
CA TYR A 147 2.73 -5.35 11.87
C TYR A 147 2.94 -6.81 12.28
N LEU A 148 2.48 -7.77 11.48
CA LEU A 148 2.50 -9.21 11.78
C LEU A 148 3.91 -9.80 11.75
N ARG A 149 4.80 -9.30 10.89
CA ARG A 149 6.18 -9.80 10.76
C ARG A 149 6.98 -9.66 12.04
N GLY A 150 6.63 -8.70 12.90
CA GLY A 150 7.36 -8.48 14.16
C GLY A 150 6.56 -8.78 15.43
N GLN A 151 5.38 -9.40 15.34
CA GLN A 151 4.68 -9.99 16.48
C GLN A 151 4.81 -11.51 16.41
N ASP A 152 5.31 -12.13 17.48
CA ASP A 152 5.05 -13.54 17.72
C ASP A 152 3.55 -13.68 17.98
N ILE A 153 2.82 -14.29 17.04
CA ILE A 153 1.34 -14.37 17.04
C ILE A 153 0.76 -15.05 18.30
N ASN A 154 1.58 -15.72 19.10
CA ASN A 154 1.15 -16.32 20.37
C ASN A 154 0.64 -15.31 21.40
N THR A 155 0.94 -14.01 21.25
CA THR A 155 0.37 -12.95 22.12
C THR A 155 -0.93 -12.34 21.61
N LEU A 156 -1.42 -12.71 20.41
CA LEU A 156 -2.68 -12.17 19.85
C LEU A 156 -3.89 -13.11 20.01
N LEU A 157 -3.66 -14.37 20.39
CA LEU A 157 -4.71 -15.38 20.59
C LEU A 157 -4.85 -15.83 22.06
N ASN A 158 -4.14 -15.17 22.97
CA ASN A 158 -4.37 -15.19 24.42
C ASN A 158 -4.89 -13.82 24.85
#